data_AF-A0AA35SAR2-F1
#
_entry.id   AF-A0AA35SAR2-F1
#
_cell.length_a   1.000
_cell.length_b   1.000
_cell.length_c   1.000
_cell.angle_alpha   90.00
_cell.angle_beta   90.00
_cell.angle_gamma   90.00
#
_symmetry.space_group_name_H-M   'P 1'
#
loop_
_entity.id
_entity.type
_entity.pdbx_description
1 polymer ?
#
loop_
_entity_poly.entity_id
_entity_poly.type
_entity_poly.pdbx_seq_one_letter_code
_entity_poly.pdbx_strand_id
1 'polypeptide(L)' 'MQIVHIFRANIVDVAADSLIVEVIGTRDKYRRPRLPKSFGVVEVMRTGTIAMNRGADSRGRRQSSKVDWGVASSV' A
#
# COMPACT_ATOMS: atom_id res chain seq x y z
N MET A 1 -13.11 -7.69 20.30
CA MET A 1 -12.25 -8.32 19.26
C MET A 1 -12.91 -8.50 17.90
N GLN A 2 -14.23 -8.63 17.78
CA GLN A 2 -14.91 -8.88 16.50
C GLN A 2 -14.64 -7.84 15.40
N ILE A 3 -14.44 -6.58 15.77
CA ILE A 3 -14.11 -5.48 14.84
C ILE A 3 -12.79 -5.73 14.10
N VAL A 4 -11.79 -6.29 14.79
CA VAL A 4 -10.48 -6.63 14.23
C VAL A 4 -10.65 -7.66 13.11
N HIS A 5 -11.45 -8.72 13.36
CA HIS A 5 -11.73 -9.74 12.36
C HIS A 5 -12.52 -9.22 11.16
N ILE A 6 -13.52 -8.35 11.39
CA ILE A 6 -14.33 -7.75 10.29
C ILE A 6 -13.44 -6.95 9.34
N PHE A 7 -12.50 -6.17 9.87
CA PHE A 7 -11.60 -5.36 9.06
C PHE A 7 -10.34 -6.10 8.59
N ARG A 8 -10.20 -7.39 8.95
CA ARG A 8 -8.97 -8.18 8.75
C ARG A 8 -7.74 -7.42 9.24
N ALA A 9 -7.90 -6.80 10.40
CA ALA A 9 -6.88 -6.07 11.13
C ALA A 9 -6.08 -7.03 12.02
N ASN A 10 -4.95 -6.56 12.52
CA ASN A 10 -4.17 -7.23 13.56
C ASN A 10 -4.12 -6.37 14.81
N ILE A 11 -4.17 -6.99 15.98
CA ILE A 11 -3.92 -6.30 17.25
C ILE A 11 -2.41 -6.25 17.43
N VAL A 12 -1.86 -5.05 17.61
CA VAL A 12 -0.41 -4.85 17.77
C VAL A 12 -0.04 -4.48 19.20
N ASP A 13 -0.97 -3.91 19.97
CA ASP A 13 -0.78 -3.61 21.39
C ASP A 13 -2.11 -3.66 22.17
N VAL A 14 -2.02 -4.02 23.45
CA VAL A 14 -3.17 -4.17 24.36
C VAL A 14 -2.82 -3.56 25.71
N ALA A 15 -3.59 -2.56 26.13
CA ALA A 15 -3.57 -2.02 27.48
C ALA A 15 -4.90 -2.29 28.20
N ALA A 16 -4.97 -1.94 29.48
CA ALA A 16 -6.18 -2.17 30.28
C ALA A 16 -7.40 -1.37 29.78
N ASP A 17 -7.15 -0.20 29.19
CA ASP A 17 -8.17 0.77 28.75
C ASP A 17 -8.13 1.08 27.25
N SER A 18 -7.12 0.58 26.52
CA SER A 18 -6.90 0.91 25.11
C SER A 18 -6.36 -0.27 24.31
N LEU A 19 -6.56 -0.20 23.00
CA LEU A 19 -6.18 -1.24 22.05
C LEU A 19 -5.63 -0.58 20.79
N ILE A 20 -4.45 -1.01 20.35
CA ILE A 20 -3.87 -0.55 19.09
C ILE A 20 -4.05 -1.64 18.04
N VAL A 21 -4.60 -1.26 16.89
CA VAL A 21 -4.89 -2.16 15.78
C VAL A 21 -4.25 -1.65 14.49
N GLU A 22 -3.61 -2.55 13.75
CA GLU A 22 -3.05 -2.29 12.44
C GLU A 22 -3.96 -2.86 11.35
N VAL A 23 -4.17 -2.09 10.27
CA VAL A 23 -4.91 -2.56 9.09
C VAL A 23 -4.01 -2.42 7.86
N ILE A 24 -3.79 -3.53 7.16
CA ILE A 24 -3.05 -3.56 5.89
C ILE A 24 -3.99 -4.00 4.75
N GLY A 25 -3.93 -3.27 3.63
CA GLY A 25 -4.87 -3.40 2.54
C GLY A 25 -4.57 -2.48 1.36
N THR A 26 -5.31 -2.68 0.27
CA THR A 26 -5.32 -1.76 -0.88
C THR A 26 -6.24 -0.58 -0.61
N ARG A 27 -6.12 0.48 -1.41
CA ARG A 27 -6.87 1.74 -1.24
C ARG A 27 -8.39 1.54 -1.07
N ASP A 28 -8.96 0.52 -1.71
CA ASP A 28 -10.38 0.19 -1.60
C ASP A 28 -10.80 -0.36 -0.24
N LYS A 29 -9.92 -1.05 0.50
CA LYS A 29 -10.21 -1.48 1.87
C LYS A 29 -10.32 -0.30 2.82
N TYR A 30 -9.52 0.75 2.61
CA TYR A 30 -9.48 1.91 3.51
C TYR A 30 -10.44 3.05 3.16
N ARG A 31 -11.15 2.96 2.03
CA ARG A 31 -12.18 3.96 1.66
C ARG A 31 -13.44 3.84 2.52
N ARG A 32 -13.57 2.78 3.31
CA ARG A 32 -14.62 2.61 4.32
C ARG A 32 -14.10 2.72 5.76
N PRO A 33 -13.57 3.86 6.24
CA PRO A 33 -13.36 4.05 7.65
C PRO A 33 -14.61 4.73 8.20
N ARG A 34 -15.68 3.96 8.37
CA ARG A 34 -16.66 4.27 9.40
C ARG A 34 -16.66 3.09 10.34
N LEU A 35 -15.54 2.91 11.05
CA LEU A 35 -15.63 2.41 12.42
C LEU A 35 -16.78 3.22 13.05
N PRO A 36 -17.83 2.59 13.58
CA PRO A 36 -18.92 3.32 14.20
C PRO A 36 -18.31 4.33 15.17
N LYS A 37 -18.72 5.61 15.11
CA LYS A 37 -18.27 6.67 16.03
C LYS A 37 -18.30 6.21 17.51
N SER A 38 -19.14 5.21 17.79
CA SER A 38 -19.34 4.50 19.05
C SER A 38 -18.11 3.82 19.65
N PHE A 39 -17.05 3.51 18.89
CA PHE A 39 -15.86 2.83 19.44
C PHE A 39 -14.86 3.76 20.14
N GLY A 40 -15.09 5.07 20.17
CA GLY A 40 -14.22 6.00 20.89
C GLY A 40 -12.79 5.98 20.37
N VAL A 41 -12.60 6.15 19.05
CA VAL A 41 -11.27 6.21 18.44
C VAL A 41 -10.50 7.39 19.02
N VAL A 42 -9.46 7.10 19.80
CA VAL A 42 -8.62 8.11 20.45
C VAL A 42 -7.72 8.77 19.41
N GLU A 43 -7.07 7.98 18.56
CA GLU A 43 -6.08 8.46 17.58
C GLU A 43 -6.11 7.62 16.30
N VAL A 44 -5.72 8.23 15.16
CA VAL A 44 -5.58 7.56 13.86
C VAL A 44 -4.32 8.03 13.16
N MET A 45 -3.41 7.09 12.85
CA MET A 45 -2.22 7.32 12.05
C MET A 45 -2.32 6.57 10.72
N ARG A 46 -1.96 7.23 9.60
CA ARG A 46 -2.00 6.64 8.24
C ARG A 46 -0.75 7.03 7.47
N THR A 47 -0.04 6.03 6.96
CA THR A 47 1.19 6.19 6.16
C THR A 47 0.94 6.54 4.69
N GLY A 48 -0.29 6.38 4.18
CA GLY A 48 -0.61 6.58 2.76
C GLY A 48 -0.43 5.31 1.92
N THR A 49 -0.33 5.45 0.59
CA THR A 49 -0.07 4.31 -0.31
C THR A 49 1.43 4.14 -0.49
N ILE A 50 1.96 2.99 -0.08
CA ILE A 50 3.35 2.59 -0.32
C ILE A 50 3.34 1.48 -1.38
N ALA A 51 4.14 1.62 -2.42
CA ALA A 51 4.24 0.64 -3.51
C ALA A 51 5.71 0.36 -3.83
N MET A 52 6.02 -0.90 -4.13
CA MET A 52 7.31 -1.31 -4.67
C MET A 52 7.08 -2.17 -5.91
N ASN A 53 7.96 -2.04 -6.90
CA ASN A 53 7.95 -2.95 -8.03
C ASN A 53 8.35 -4.37 -7.57
N ARG A 54 7.63 -5.40 -8.02
CA ARG A 54 7.88 -6.80 -7.65
C ARG A 54 8.28 -7.59 -8.90
N GLY A 55 9.21 -8.54 -8.75
CA GLY A 55 9.62 -9.44 -9.83
C GLY A 55 10.65 -8.86 -10.79
N ALA A 56 10.86 -9.53 -11.93
CA ALA A 56 11.95 -9.27 -12.87
C ALA A 56 11.91 -7.88 -13.54
N ASP A 57 10.77 -7.18 -13.51
CA ASP A 57 10.62 -5.79 -13.96
C ASP A 57 11.38 -4.76 -13.08
N SER A 58 11.93 -5.20 -11.94
CA SER A 58 12.82 -4.38 -11.10
C SER A 58 14.24 -4.25 -11.67
N ARG A 59 14.64 -5.13 -12.61
CA ARG A 59 15.90 -4.95 -13.34
C ARG A 59 15.66 -3.84 -14.34
N GLY A 60 16.14 -2.65 -14.01
CA GLY A 60 15.98 -1.43 -14.79
C GLY A 60 16.00 -1.73 -16.28
N ARG A 61 14.84 -1.54 -16.93
CA ARG A 61 14.70 -1.57 -18.38
C ARG A 61 15.64 -0.48 -18.89
N ARG A 62 16.90 -0.84 -19.15
CA ARG A 62 17.80 -0.07 -20.00
C ARG A 62 17.06 0.00 -21.33
N GLN A 63 16.35 1.10 -21.55
CA GLN A 63 15.90 1.49 -22.88
C GLN A 63 17.17 1.59 -23.71
N SER A 64 17.54 0.50 -24.37
CA SER A 64 18.42 0.55 -25.51
C SER A 64 17.63 1.32 -26.56
N SER A 65 17.85 2.64 -26.64
CA SER A 65 17.45 3.42 -27.80
C SER A 65 18.10 2.77 -29.01
N LYS A 66 17.29 2.03 -29.76
CA LYS A 66 17.69 1.51 -31.06
C LYS A 66 17.83 2.73 -31.97
N VAL A 67 19.02 3.31 -32.02
CA VAL A 67 19.36 4.35 -33.01
C VAL A 67 19.49 3.61 -34.34
N ASP A 68 18.56 3.88 -35.24
CA ASP A 68 18.54 3.33 -36.58
C ASP A 68 19.58 4.08 -37.43
N TRP A 69 20.67 3.40 -37.77
CA TRP A 69 21.74 3.95 -38.62
C TRP A 69 21.47 3.78 -40.13
N GLY A 70 20.26 3.37 -40.51
CA GLY A 70 19.91 3.12 -41.91
C GLY A 70 19.55 4.39 -42.70
N VAL A 71 20.52 5.23 -43.07
CA VAL A 71 20.47 6.05 -44.31
C VAL A 71 21.82 6.67 -44.75
N ALA A 72 22.92 6.54 -44.00
CA ALA A 72 24.16 7.26 -44.33
C ALA A 72 25.16 6.50 -45.24
N SER A 73 24.72 5.53 -46.04
CA SER A 73 25.63 4.83 -46.95
C SER A 73 24.98 4.43 -48.28
N SER A 74 24.65 5.41 -49.13
CA SER A 74 24.83 5.23 -50.57
C SER A 74 24.60 6.54 -51.33
N VAL A 75 25.65 6.93 -52.06
CA VAL A 75 25.72 7.87 -53.20
C VAL A 75 25.58 9.35 -52.91
#